data_AF-V4YEZ2-F1
#
_entry.id   AF-V4YEZ2-F1
#
_cell.length_a   1.000
_cell.length_b   1.000
_cell.length_c   1.000
_cell.angle_alpha   90.00
_cell.angle_beta   90.00
_cell.angle_gamma   90.00
#
_symmetry.space_group_name_H-M   'P 1'
#
loop_
_entity.id
_entity.type
_entity.pdbx_description
1 polymer ?
#
loop_
_entity_poly.entity_id
_entity_poly.type
_entity_poly.pdbx_seq_one_letter_code
_entity_poly.pdbx_strand_id
1 'polypeptide(L)'
;MKSDASRRNFLRATGGTAAAVGVTAAGARGAAAQSVEWPSQVTSGNLGSEEDARGQDEVTVIVGAGEQGLAFSPTKLWIDPGTTVTFEWAGQGGSHNVETIEGPSQMEADLASEEGHTYEYEFTEAEAGITAYQCNPHKSIGMFGGIAVGDDVPTAEEAVSSSAVFVPDDAMALSIASFIAMCGTLGLAFVFMKYGN
;
A
#
# COMPACT_ATOMS: atom_id res chain seq x y z
N MET A 1 9.15 35.42 19.54
CA MET A 1 10.50 34.91 19.91
C MET A 1 10.31 33.78 20.92
N LYS A 2 10.77 32.57 20.55
CA LYS A 2 10.77 31.29 21.29
C LYS A 2 9.41 30.58 21.43
N SER A 3 9.25 29.27 21.26
CA SER A 3 9.83 28.21 20.40
C SER A 3 9.11 26.89 20.78
N ASP A 4 9.11 25.96 19.84
CA ASP A 4 9.03 24.50 19.99
C ASP A 4 7.69 23.78 20.27
N ALA A 5 7.27 23.11 19.20
CA ALA A 5 6.81 21.73 19.27
C ALA A 5 7.72 20.86 20.15
N SER A 6 7.15 20.25 21.19
CA SER A 6 7.52 18.92 21.72
C SER A 6 6.85 18.75 23.07
N ARG A 7 5.70 18.07 23.08
CA ARG A 7 5.16 17.42 24.28
C ARG A 7 4.81 15.98 23.96
N ARG A 8 5.83 15.23 23.55
CA ARG A 8 5.93 13.82 23.91
C ARG A 8 5.88 13.75 25.44
N ASN A 9 4.73 13.39 25.99
CA ASN A 9 4.56 12.98 27.38
C ASN A 9 3.39 11.99 27.43
N PHE A 10 3.64 10.68 27.33
CA PHE A 10 4.03 9.78 28.42
C PHE A 10 2.80 9.24 29.19
N LEU A 11 2.72 7.89 29.23
CA LEU A 11 1.89 6.98 30.05
C LEU A 11 0.44 6.73 29.60
N ARG A 12 0.02 5.50 29.25
CA ARG A 12 0.00 4.21 30.00
C ARG A 12 -0.95 4.28 31.22
N ALA A 13 -2.18 3.80 31.03
CA ALA A 13 -3.10 3.49 32.13
C ALA A 13 -3.79 2.13 31.85
N THR A 14 -3.33 1.11 32.57
CA THR A 14 -3.98 -0.18 32.81
C THR A 14 -4.97 -0.05 33.97
N GLY A 15 -6.19 -0.60 33.84
CA GLY A 15 -7.02 -0.96 34.99
C GLY A 15 -8.53 -0.96 34.74
N GLY A 16 -9.16 -2.14 34.75
CA GLY A 16 -10.61 -2.29 34.93
C GLY A 16 -11.22 -3.50 34.23
N THR A 17 -11.42 -4.60 34.97
CA THR A 17 -12.06 -5.84 34.52
C THR A 17 -13.60 -5.80 34.57
N ALA A 18 -14.21 -6.32 33.48
CA ALA A 18 -15.45 -7.10 33.36
C ALA A 18 -16.84 -6.44 33.65
N ALA A 19 -17.66 -6.27 32.60
CA ALA A 19 -18.75 -7.22 32.27
C ALA A 19 -19.62 -6.78 31.06
N ALA A 20 -19.95 -7.77 30.23
CA ALA A 20 -21.12 -7.92 29.34
C ALA A 20 -21.19 -7.19 27.96
N VAL A 21 -20.98 -8.01 26.92
CA VAL A 21 -21.75 -8.17 25.66
C VAL A 21 -22.06 -6.91 24.86
N GLY A 22 -21.36 -6.80 23.73
CA GLY A 22 -21.71 -5.93 22.62
C GLY A 22 -20.54 -5.69 21.67
N VAL A 23 -19.84 -6.74 21.22
CA VAL A 23 -18.92 -6.57 20.09
C VAL A 23 -19.77 -6.40 18.84
N THR A 24 -20.16 -5.16 18.56
CA THR A 24 -20.32 -4.74 17.18
C THR A 24 -18.95 -4.90 16.55
N ALA A 25 -18.76 -5.98 15.79
CA ALA A 25 -17.70 -6.05 14.79
C ALA A 25 -18.04 -5.04 13.68
N ALA A 26 -18.03 -3.75 14.03
CA ALA A 26 -17.90 -2.68 13.08
C ALA A 26 -16.49 -2.85 12.51
N GLY A 27 -16.43 -3.29 11.26
CA GLY A 27 -15.22 -3.71 10.60
C GLY A 27 -14.15 -2.64 10.65
N ALA A 28 -13.17 -2.82 11.53
CA ALA A 28 -11.80 -2.53 11.16
C ALA A 28 -11.41 -3.63 10.15
N ARG A 29 -11.88 -3.46 8.90
CA ARG A 29 -11.16 -4.04 7.77
C ARG A 29 -9.79 -3.39 7.87
N GLY A 30 -8.78 -4.12 8.35
CA GLY A 30 -7.42 -3.69 8.12
C GLY A 30 -7.34 -3.41 6.63
N ALA A 31 -7.00 -2.17 6.26
CA ALA A 31 -6.78 -1.83 4.86
C ALA A 31 -5.79 -2.89 4.36
N ALA A 32 -6.27 -3.80 3.51
CA ALA A 32 -5.38 -4.69 2.81
C ALA A 32 -4.33 -3.79 2.15
N ALA A 33 -3.06 -4.20 2.15
CA ALA A 33 -2.05 -3.49 1.39
C ALA A 33 -2.51 -3.53 -0.07
N GLN A 34 -3.09 -2.42 -0.54
CA GLN A 34 -3.49 -2.25 -1.92
C GLN A 34 -2.22 -1.92 -2.69
N SER A 35 -1.96 -2.64 -3.77
CA SER A 35 -0.91 -2.33 -4.73
C SER A 35 -1.56 -1.96 -6.04
N VAL A 36 -1.09 -0.89 -6.67
CA VAL A 36 -1.62 -0.45 -7.97
C VAL A 36 -1.18 -1.44 -9.05
N GLU A 37 -2.09 -1.83 -9.95
CA GLU A 37 -1.76 -2.58 -11.16
C GLU A 37 -1.18 -1.63 -12.20
N TRP A 38 0.14 -1.47 -12.16
CA TRP A 38 0.86 -0.56 -13.07
C TRP A 38 0.89 -1.07 -14.52
N PRO A 39 0.75 -0.18 -15.52
CA PRO A 39 0.98 -0.50 -16.92
C PRO A 39 2.39 -1.08 -17.15
N SER A 40 2.53 -1.96 -18.16
CA SER A 40 3.79 -2.64 -18.45
C SER A 40 4.96 -1.67 -18.64
N GLN A 41 4.69 -0.51 -19.26
CA GLN A 41 5.69 0.53 -19.47
C GLN A 41 6.26 1.04 -18.15
N VAL A 42 5.41 1.30 -17.15
CA VAL A 42 5.83 1.75 -15.82
C VAL A 42 6.56 0.63 -15.07
N THR A 43 6.07 -0.61 -15.16
CA THR A 43 6.75 -1.76 -14.53
C THR A 43 8.14 -2.04 -15.11
N SER A 44 8.40 -1.61 -16.34
CA SER A 44 9.71 -1.69 -16.98
C SER A 44 10.66 -0.54 -16.60
N GLY A 45 10.22 0.36 -15.73
CA GLY A 45 11.02 1.44 -15.17
C GLY A 45 12.27 0.89 -14.47
N ASN A 46 13.41 1.48 -14.77
CA ASN A 46 14.72 0.92 -14.44
C ASN A 46 15.08 0.90 -12.94
N LEU A 47 14.46 1.73 -12.11
CA LEU A 47 14.63 1.68 -10.65
C LEU A 47 13.49 0.91 -9.96
N GLY A 48 12.27 1.03 -10.46
CA GLY A 48 11.11 0.27 -9.99
C GLY A 48 10.67 0.61 -8.56
N SER A 49 11.19 1.69 -7.97
CA SER A 49 10.79 2.15 -6.63
C SER A 49 9.34 2.58 -6.62
N GLU A 50 8.65 2.28 -5.52
CA GLU A 50 7.22 2.53 -5.36
C GLU A 50 6.96 3.26 -4.04
N GLU A 51 6.11 4.27 -4.10
CA GLU A 51 5.75 5.12 -2.97
C GLU A 51 4.24 5.40 -3.00
N ASP A 52 3.57 5.12 -1.87
CA ASP A 52 2.21 5.56 -1.61
C ASP A 52 2.29 6.84 -0.77
N ALA A 53 1.98 7.97 -1.42
CA ALA A 53 2.00 9.31 -0.86
C ALA A 53 0.59 9.90 -0.75
N ARG A 54 -0.47 9.07 -0.75
CA ARG A 54 -1.82 9.54 -0.42
C ARG A 54 -1.85 10.18 0.98
N GLY A 55 -2.65 11.22 1.13
CA GLY A 55 -2.74 12.08 2.30
C GLY A 55 -1.63 13.14 2.39
N GLN A 56 -0.74 13.26 1.40
CA GLN A 56 0.25 14.33 1.30
C GLN A 56 -0.20 15.40 0.31
N ASP A 57 -0.04 16.66 0.68
CA ASP A 57 -0.35 17.81 -0.20
C ASP A 57 0.76 18.03 -1.26
N GLU A 58 2.00 17.64 -0.95
CA GLU A 58 3.18 17.83 -1.79
C GLU A 58 4.08 16.58 -1.73
N VAL A 59 4.68 16.21 -2.87
CA VAL A 59 5.65 15.11 -2.96
C VAL A 59 6.70 15.39 -4.03
N THR A 60 7.92 14.91 -3.82
CA THR A 60 9.04 15.13 -4.74
C THR A 60 9.39 13.87 -5.50
N VAL A 61 9.56 13.98 -6.82
CA VAL A 61 10.14 12.96 -7.69
C VAL A 61 11.52 13.43 -8.13
N ILE A 62 12.56 12.66 -7.79
CA ILE A 62 13.93 12.92 -8.23
C ILE A 62 14.09 12.49 -9.69
N VAL A 63 14.53 13.42 -10.52
CA VAL A 63 14.87 13.24 -11.94
C VAL A 63 16.37 13.03 -12.07
N GLY A 64 16.78 11.89 -12.60
CA GLY A 64 18.19 11.50 -12.65
C GLY A 64 18.64 10.77 -11.38
N ALA A 65 17.78 9.91 -10.84
CA ALA A 65 18.05 9.05 -9.70
C ALA A 65 18.76 7.73 -10.11
N GLY A 66 19.08 6.91 -9.11
CA GLY A 66 19.79 5.63 -9.27
C GLY A 66 21.30 5.80 -9.47
N GLU A 67 22.04 4.69 -9.47
CA GLU A 67 23.52 4.72 -9.51
C GLU A 67 24.09 5.40 -10.76
N GLN A 68 23.36 5.35 -11.88
CA GLN A 68 23.76 5.95 -13.15
C GLN A 68 23.09 7.30 -13.42
N GLY A 69 22.19 7.75 -12.54
CA GLY A 69 21.41 8.96 -12.74
C GLY A 69 20.42 8.90 -13.90
N LEU A 70 19.90 7.72 -14.23
CA LEU A 70 19.03 7.50 -15.40
C LEU A 70 17.61 7.08 -15.00
N ALA A 71 17.16 7.36 -13.78
CA ALA A 71 15.86 6.91 -13.27
C ALA A 71 15.01 8.07 -12.70
N PHE A 72 13.71 7.82 -12.58
CA PHE A 72 12.83 8.58 -11.70
C PHE A 72 12.73 7.90 -10.34
N SER A 73 12.71 8.67 -9.25
CA SER A 73 12.51 8.16 -7.90
C SER A 73 11.53 9.03 -7.09
N PRO A 74 10.39 8.51 -6.65
CA PRO A 74 9.89 7.16 -6.93
C PRO A 74 9.61 6.93 -8.43
N THR A 75 9.76 5.69 -8.88
CA THR A 75 9.35 5.30 -10.25
C THR A 75 7.83 5.21 -10.36
N LYS A 76 7.18 4.74 -9.30
CA LYS A 76 5.73 4.54 -9.17
C LYS A 76 5.24 5.33 -7.97
N LEU A 77 4.33 6.26 -8.19
CA LEU A 77 3.85 7.16 -7.15
C LEU A 77 2.32 7.14 -7.09
N TRP A 78 1.75 6.90 -5.91
CA TRP A 78 0.30 6.99 -5.70
C TRP A 78 -0.02 8.20 -4.83
N ILE A 79 -0.89 9.09 -5.33
CA ILE A 79 -1.27 10.34 -4.67
C ILE A 79 -2.78 10.53 -4.67
N ASP A 80 -3.24 11.46 -3.83
CA ASP A 80 -4.61 11.94 -3.87
C ASP A 80 -4.75 13.05 -4.93
N PRO A 81 -5.96 13.28 -5.47
CA PRO A 81 -6.21 14.49 -6.24
C PRO A 81 -5.99 15.74 -5.37
N GLY A 82 -5.42 16.78 -5.98
CA GLY A 82 -4.97 18.01 -5.34
C GLY A 82 -3.50 17.99 -4.93
N THR A 83 -2.83 16.83 -4.93
CA THR A 83 -1.40 16.76 -4.61
C THR A 83 -0.55 17.43 -5.69
N THR A 84 0.39 18.26 -5.26
CA THR A 84 1.43 18.83 -6.13
C THR A 84 2.67 17.95 -6.15
N VAL A 85 3.10 17.54 -7.35
CA VAL A 85 4.34 16.79 -7.53
C VAL A 85 5.43 17.73 -8.05
N THR A 86 6.51 17.84 -7.29
CA THR A 86 7.73 18.56 -7.70
C THR A 86 8.73 17.56 -8.27
N PHE A 87 9.03 17.68 -9.56
CA PHE A 87 10.13 16.98 -10.19
C PHE A 87 11.42 17.78 -9.96
N GLU A 88 12.41 17.20 -9.28
CA GLU A 88 13.68 17.85 -8.94
C GLU A 88 14.86 17.13 -9.59
N TRP A 89 15.69 17.86 -10.33
CA TRP A 89 16.83 17.30 -11.05
C TRP A 89 18.01 17.10 -10.12
N ALA A 90 18.53 15.87 -10.07
CA ALA A 90 19.71 15.51 -9.29
C ALA A 90 21.04 15.94 -9.91
N GLY A 91 21.03 16.51 -11.13
CA GLY A 91 22.26 16.85 -11.87
C GLY A 91 23.10 15.64 -12.33
N GLN A 92 22.55 14.42 -12.26
CA GLN A 92 23.23 13.18 -12.65
C GLN A 92 22.68 12.60 -13.95
N GLY A 93 23.51 11.83 -14.69
CA GLY A 93 23.08 11.12 -15.90
C GLY A 93 22.82 11.97 -17.14
N GLY A 94 23.18 13.26 -17.12
CA GLY A 94 23.04 14.17 -18.27
C GLY A 94 21.73 14.96 -18.24
N SER A 95 21.22 15.30 -19.42
CA SER A 95 19.96 16.05 -19.55
C SER A 95 18.75 15.14 -19.49
N HIS A 96 17.76 15.53 -18.69
CA HIS A 96 16.50 14.83 -18.53
C HIS A 96 15.33 15.76 -18.78
N ASN A 97 14.21 15.16 -19.18
CA ASN A 97 12.92 15.82 -19.29
C ASN A 97 11.84 14.93 -18.64
N VAL A 98 10.64 15.48 -18.50
CA VAL A 98 9.43 14.75 -18.08
C VAL A 98 8.40 14.93 -19.18
N GLU A 99 7.93 13.84 -19.77
CA GLU A 99 6.90 13.89 -20.81
C GLU A 99 5.88 12.79 -20.60
N THR A 100 4.60 13.15 -20.61
CA THR A 100 3.51 12.17 -20.57
C THR A 100 3.49 11.34 -21.84
N ILE A 101 3.32 10.03 -21.68
CA ILE A 101 3.12 9.10 -22.79
C ILE A 101 1.65 8.73 -22.91
N GLU A 102 1.02 8.40 -21.79
CA GLU A 102 -0.33 7.85 -21.74
C GLU A 102 -0.98 8.18 -20.40
N GLY A 103 -2.28 8.46 -20.42
CA GLY A 103 -3.08 8.73 -19.23
C GLY A 103 -3.76 10.10 -19.27
N PRO A 104 -4.43 10.46 -18.16
CA PRO A 104 -5.28 11.65 -18.11
C PRO A 104 -4.51 12.97 -17.95
N SER A 105 -3.37 12.96 -17.26
CA SER A 105 -2.60 14.20 -16.99
C SER A 105 -1.73 14.60 -18.18
N GLN A 106 -1.34 15.87 -18.30
CA GLN A 106 -0.53 16.39 -19.40
C GLN A 106 0.72 17.10 -18.87
N MET A 107 1.71 16.31 -18.45
CA MET A 107 3.00 16.80 -17.99
C MET A 107 3.99 16.95 -19.15
N GLU A 108 4.64 18.11 -19.23
CA GLU A 108 5.73 18.40 -20.16
C GLU A 108 6.73 19.37 -19.52
N ALA A 109 7.94 18.88 -19.23
CA ALA A 109 9.07 19.69 -18.82
C ALA A 109 10.15 19.65 -19.91
N ASP A 110 10.80 20.78 -20.15
CA ASP A 110 11.92 20.87 -21.09
C ASP A 110 13.14 20.06 -20.61
N LEU A 111 14.09 19.84 -21.53
CA LEU A 111 15.38 19.23 -21.17
C LEU A 111 16.19 20.15 -20.25
N ALA A 112 16.51 19.65 -19.07
CA ALA A 112 17.40 20.28 -18.11
C ALA A 112 18.43 19.29 -17.56
N SER A 113 19.57 19.80 -17.10
CA SER A 113 20.63 19.01 -16.47
C SER A 113 21.20 19.65 -15.20
N GLU A 114 20.69 20.82 -14.83
CA GLU A 114 21.16 21.56 -13.65
C GLU A 114 20.61 20.91 -12.39
N GLU A 115 21.49 20.68 -11.40
CA GLU A 115 21.08 20.20 -10.08
C GLU A 115 20.17 21.24 -9.40
N GLY A 116 19.06 20.79 -8.83
CA GLY A 116 18.08 21.66 -8.19
C GLY A 116 17.16 22.40 -9.16
N HIS A 117 17.22 22.12 -10.48
CA HIS A 117 16.14 22.51 -11.39
C HIS A 117 14.84 21.82 -10.98
N THR A 118 13.71 22.54 -11.05
CA THR A 118 12.41 22.03 -10.64
C THR A 118 11.33 22.26 -11.68
N TYR A 119 10.41 21.31 -11.79
CA TYR A 119 9.15 21.41 -12.51
C TYR A 119 8.02 20.93 -11.60
N GLU A 120 6.96 21.71 -11.45
CA GLU A 120 5.84 21.39 -10.56
C GLU A 120 4.58 21.11 -11.37
N TYR A 121 3.79 20.13 -10.92
CA TYR A 121 2.51 19.79 -11.51
C TYR A 121 1.49 19.44 -10.42
N GLU A 122 0.36 20.14 -10.38
CA GLU A 122 -0.77 19.84 -9.50
C GLU A 122 -1.73 18.89 -10.22
N PHE A 123 -1.99 17.73 -9.62
CA PHE A 123 -2.90 16.73 -10.19
C PHE A 123 -4.32 16.99 -9.71
N THR A 124 -5.26 17.18 -10.62
CA THR A 124 -6.65 17.50 -10.25
C THR A 124 -7.55 16.25 -10.21
N GLU A 125 -8.75 16.40 -9.64
CA GLU A 125 -9.80 15.36 -9.67
C GLU A 125 -10.15 14.91 -11.10
N ALA A 126 -10.06 15.81 -12.09
CA ALA A 126 -10.33 15.47 -13.49
C ALA A 126 -9.24 14.58 -14.10
N GLU A 127 -8.09 14.47 -13.43
CA GLU A 127 -6.93 13.71 -13.85
C GLU A 127 -6.76 12.41 -13.05
N ALA A 128 -7.81 12.00 -12.32
CA ALA A 128 -7.85 10.71 -11.66
C ALA A 128 -7.58 9.55 -12.63
N GLY A 129 -6.79 8.57 -12.18
CA GLY A 129 -6.30 7.46 -13.00
C GLY A 129 -4.79 7.34 -13.00
N ILE A 130 -4.26 6.46 -13.87
CA ILE A 130 -2.82 6.23 -14.00
C ILE A 130 -2.28 7.03 -15.19
N THR A 131 -1.26 7.86 -14.95
CA THR A 131 -0.49 8.56 -15.98
C THR A 131 0.93 8.00 -16.05
N ALA A 132 1.32 7.46 -17.20
CA ALA A 132 2.68 7.01 -17.48
C ALA A 132 3.47 8.12 -18.19
N TYR A 133 4.72 8.29 -17.79
CA TYR A 133 5.61 9.33 -18.32
C TYR A 133 7.03 8.80 -18.55
N GLN A 134 7.83 9.54 -19.32
CA GLN A 134 9.20 9.17 -19.67
C GLN A 134 10.15 10.35 -19.68
N CYS A 135 11.45 10.01 -19.70
CA CYS A 135 12.51 10.88 -20.16
C CYS A 135 12.90 10.49 -21.60
N ASN A 136 12.73 11.40 -22.55
CA ASN A 136 12.94 11.19 -23.98
C ASN A 136 14.35 10.72 -24.36
N PRO A 137 15.44 11.36 -23.88
CA PRO A 137 16.80 10.88 -24.16
C PRO A 137 17.07 9.46 -23.64
N HIS A 138 16.39 9.04 -22.57
CA HIS A 138 16.72 7.83 -21.82
C HIS A 138 15.63 6.74 -21.90
N LYS A 139 14.59 6.91 -22.71
CA LYS A 139 13.50 5.93 -22.88
C LYS A 139 13.99 4.55 -23.33
N SER A 140 15.04 4.48 -24.15
CA SER A 140 15.62 3.20 -24.60
C SER A 140 16.28 2.40 -23.46
N ILE A 141 16.59 3.06 -22.34
CA ILE A 141 17.18 2.48 -21.13
C ILE A 141 16.12 2.29 -20.03
N GLY A 142 14.84 2.57 -20.33
CA GLY A 142 13.75 2.33 -19.40
C GLY A 142 13.55 3.43 -18.35
N MET A 143 13.93 4.68 -18.65
CA MET A 143 13.63 5.82 -17.79
C MET A 143 12.14 6.21 -17.92
N PHE A 144 11.30 5.38 -17.32
CA PHE A 144 9.84 5.50 -17.26
C PHE A 144 9.40 5.69 -15.82
N GLY A 145 8.27 6.37 -15.63
CA GLY A 145 7.59 6.45 -14.35
C GLY A 145 6.08 6.44 -14.52
N GLY A 146 5.37 6.27 -13.41
CA GLY A 146 3.91 6.30 -13.36
C GLY A 146 3.41 7.01 -12.11
N ILE A 147 2.34 7.79 -12.28
CA ILE A 147 1.61 8.43 -11.19
C ILE A 147 0.17 7.92 -11.22
N ALA A 148 -0.27 7.34 -10.12
CA ALA A 148 -1.65 6.96 -9.86
C ALA A 148 -2.31 8.06 -9.04
N VAL A 149 -3.47 8.56 -9.48
CA VAL A 149 -4.20 9.65 -8.85
C VAL A 149 -5.57 9.16 -8.41
N GLY A 150 -5.86 9.27 -7.11
CA GLY A 150 -7.14 8.90 -6.51
C GLY A 150 -7.33 7.41 -6.24
N ASP A 151 -8.52 7.07 -5.76
CA ASP A 151 -8.84 5.73 -5.24
C ASP A 151 -9.38 4.77 -6.31
N ASP A 152 -9.87 5.26 -7.45
CA ASP A 152 -10.45 4.45 -8.53
C ASP A 152 -9.39 4.01 -9.56
N VAL A 153 -8.22 3.60 -9.06
CA VAL A 153 -7.16 2.99 -9.87
C VAL A 153 -7.22 1.47 -9.76
N PRO A 154 -6.94 0.71 -10.83
CA PRO A 154 -6.87 -0.75 -10.74
C PRO A 154 -5.86 -1.16 -9.67
N THR A 155 -6.28 -1.95 -8.70
CA THR A 155 -5.41 -2.49 -7.64
C THR A 155 -5.41 -4.00 -7.65
N ALA A 156 -4.24 -4.61 -7.47
CA ALA A 156 -4.16 -6.03 -7.22
C ALA A 156 -4.62 -6.29 -5.78
N GLU A 157 -5.63 -7.14 -5.64
CA GLU A 157 -5.96 -7.73 -4.35
C GLU A 157 -4.84 -8.72 -4.02
N GLU A 158 -3.86 -8.29 -3.22
CA GLU A 158 -2.99 -9.24 -2.53
C GLU A 158 -3.91 -10.13 -1.70
N ALA A 159 -4.10 -11.37 -2.14
CA ALA A 159 -4.85 -12.36 -1.40
C ALA A 159 -4.17 -12.51 -0.04
N VAL A 160 -4.73 -11.84 0.97
CA VAL A 160 -4.48 -12.16 2.36
C VAL A 160 -4.90 -13.61 2.49
N SER A 161 -3.90 -14.49 2.42
CA SER A 161 -4.04 -15.87 2.80
C SER A 161 -4.42 -15.81 4.27
N SER A 162 -5.73 -15.89 4.52
CA SER A 162 -6.26 -16.09 5.84
C SER A 162 -5.89 -17.51 6.26
N SER A 163 -4.62 -17.71 6.60
CA SER A 163 -4.14 -18.86 7.36
C SER A 163 -4.57 -18.78 8.84
N ALA A 164 -5.53 -17.91 9.15
CA ALA A 164 -6.25 -17.89 10.39
C ALA A 164 -7.73 -17.64 10.11
N VAL A 165 -8.46 -18.68 9.70
CA VAL A 165 -9.77 -18.90 10.33
C VAL A 165 -9.44 -19.05 11.82
N PHE A 166 -9.51 -17.94 12.56
CA PHE A 166 -9.39 -17.94 14.01
C PHE A 166 -10.62 -18.69 14.53
N VAL A 167 -10.44 -20.00 14.73
CA VAL A 167 -11.35 -20.80 15.55
C VAL A 167 -10.98 -20.46 16.99
N PRO A 168 -11.86 -19.82 17.77
CA PRO A 168 -11.61 -19.61 19.19
C PRO A 168 -11.37 -20.99 19.84
N ASP A 169 -10.41 -21.09 20.75
CA ASP A 169 -10.06 -22.37 21.41
C ASP A 169 -11.30 -23.08 22.03
N ASP A 170 -12.31 -22.30 22.45
CA ASP A 170 -13.58 -22.80 22.98
C ASP A 170 -14.40 -23.63 21.96
N ALA A 171 -14.29 -23.32 20.66
CA ALA A 171 -14.98 -24.05 19.60
C ALA A 171 -14.33 -25.42 19.30
N MET A 172 -13.01 -25.56 19.52
CA MET A 172 -12.35 -26.86 19.46
C MET A 172 -12.68 -27.74 20.67
N ALA A 173 -12.83 -27.14 21.86
CA ALA A 173 -13.24 -27.89 23.05
C ALA A 173 -14.64 -28.49 22.91
N LEU A 174 -15.59 -27.75 22.31
CA LEU A 174 -16.96 -28.22 22.07
C LEU A 174 -17.04 -29.39 21.08
N SER A 175 -16.21 -29.40 20.03
CA SER A 175 -16.20 -30.49 19.04
C SER A 175 -15.57 -31.78 19.60
N ILE A 176 -14.45 -31.65 20.32
CA ILE A 176 -13.77 -32.78 20.99
C ILE A 176 -14.66 -33.37 22.08
N ALA A 177 -15.29 -32.52 22.91
CA ALA A 177 -16.19 -32.97 23.97
C ALA A 177 -17.39 -33.75 23.41
N SER A 178 -17.95 -33.31 22.29
CA SER A 178 -19.07 -34.00 21.62
C SER A 178 -18.68 -35.37 21.09
N PHE A 179 -17.47 -35.51 20.52
CA PHE A 179 -16.97 -36.80 20.03
C PHE A 179 -16.71 -37.80 21.17
N ILE A 180 -16.07 -37.35 22.26
CA ILE A 180 -15.80 -38.18 23.44
C ILE A 180 -17.11 -38.60 24.13
N ALA A 181 -18.09 -37.69 24.23
CA ALA A 181 -19.41 -38.02 24.78
C ALA A 181 -20.16 -39.05 23.91
N MET A 182 -20.08 -38.93 22.59
CA MET A 182 -20.67 -39.91 21.67
C MET A 182 -19.99 -41.29 21.78
N CYS A 183 -18.65 -41.32 21.83
CA CYS A 183 -17.92 -42.57 22.01
C CYS A 183 -18.16 -43.20 23.40
N GLY A 184 -18.28 -42.39 24.45
CA GLY A 184 -18.54 -42.84 25.82
C GLY A 184 -19.92 -43.48 25.98
N THR A 185 -20.95 -42.89 25.40
CA THR A 185 -22.32 -43.45 25.44
C THR A 185 -22.42 -44.78 24.68
N LEU A 186 -21.75 -44.90 23.53
CA LEU A 186 -21.66 -46.16 22.78
C LEU A 186 -20.91 -47.25 23.55
N GLY A 187 -19.79 -46.89 24.19
CA GLY A 187 -19.01 -47.80 25.02
C GLY A 187 -19.79 -48.31 26.24
N LEU A 188 -20.50 -47.41 26.92
CA LEU A 188 -21.34 -47.77 28.06
C LEU A 188 -22.51 -48.68 27.64
N ALA A 189 -23.17 -48.37 26.51
CA ALA A 189 -24.22 -49.21 25.95
C ALA A 189 -23.71 -50.63 25.61
N PHE A 190 -22.50 -50.74 25.06
CA PHE A 190 -21.86 -52.03 24.79
C PHE A 190 -21.61 -52.84 26.07
N VAL A 191 -21.15 -52.20 27.14
CA VAL A 191 -20.92 -52.88 28.43
C VAL A 191 -22.24 -53.36 29.04
N PHE A 192 -23.29 -52.55 29.02
CA PHE A 192 -24.61 -52.99 29.51
C PHE A 192 -25.22 -54.11 28.66
N MET A 193 -25.05 -54.10 27.33
CA MET A 193 -25.51 -55.20 26.48
C MET A 193 -24.71 -56.50 26.67
N LYS A 194 -23.43 -56.41 27.05
CA LYS A 194 -22.55 -57.58 27.16
C LYS A 194 -22.43 -58.15 28.58
N TYR A 195 -22.61 -57.31 29.60
CA TYR A 195 -22.37 -57.66 31.01
C TYR A 195 -23.49 -57.21 31.96
N GLY A 196 -24.54 -56.54 31.48
CA GLY A 196 -25.79 -56.37 32.24
C GLY A 196 -26.59 -57.66 32.14
N ASN A 197 -26.98 -58.23 33.29
CA ASN A 197 -27.72 -59.50 33.39
C ASN A 197 -28.96 -59.59 32.51
#